data_AF-A0A3G4VR76-F1
#
_entry.id   AF-A0A3G4VR76-F1
#
_cell.length_a   1.000
_cell.length_b   1.000
_cell.length_c   1.000
_cell.angle_alpha   90.00
_cell.angle_beta   90.00
_cell.angle_gamma   90.00
#
_symmetry.space_group_name_H-M   'P 1'
#
loop_
_entity.id
_entity.type
_entity.pdbx_description
1 polymer ?
#
loop_
_entity_poly.entity_id
_entity_poly.type
_entity_poly.pdbx_seq_one_letter_code
_entity_poly.pdbx_strand_id
1 'polypeptide(L)'
;MAVPETSNEQRAEQILDVFNTAFGELFAADPAAFQVKFRKMAASAFAFYRGTACLFYADLEHDRHGGPYLDERTGRVWIHGDLHAENFGTYMDSNGRLIFNVNDFDEAYVGPFTWDLKRFAASVALIGYTKALSDEQISELVRIYAAAYRERIHALATGAGDRYEDAVPSFTLDTAEGPLLGALRSARSRTRFALLDSMTEIRDYERRFASGGGAIELDAATRYKVLAAFDGYLETLPEESLVRPDSYRVKDVVGRRGIGIGSAGLPSYNILLEGHSDALENDVVIYLKQAQTPAVSRHITDRAVREYFQHEGHRTVISQRALQAHADPWLGWTELDGSGQLVAEVSPYAVDLDWSDLDDPEEIATVVADLGRATATMHGAADAAESGQTLVPFSTERAIDAAIAADEAGFAELLVDFAHAYGARARADHQIFVDLFRNGRIMNERALA
;
A
#
# COMPACT_ATOMS: atom_id res chain seq x y z
N MET A 1 37.45 -2.15 -5.52
CA MET A 1 37.78 -1.22 -4.42
C MET A 1 36.64 -1.31 -3.42
N ALA A 2 36.91 -1.68 -2.17
CA ALA A 2 35.86 -1.72 -1.15
C ALA A 2 35.32 -0.31 -0.94
N VAL A 3 34.00 -0.15 -1.06
CA VAL A 3 33.30 1.07 -0.64
C VAL A 3 33.59 1.23 0.86
N PRO A 4 34.09 2.37 1.34
CA PRO A 4 34.37 2.54 2.77
C PRO A 4 33.07 2.32 3.55
N GLU A 5 33.12 1.46 4.57
CA GLU A 5 32.00 1.30 5.50
C GLU A 5 31.67 2.65 6.11
N THR A 6 30.48 3.17 5.79
CA THR A 6 29.94 4.39 6.39
C THR A 6 29.90 4.19 7.91
N SER A 7 30.49 5.09 8.68
CA SER A 7 30.40 5.00 10.14
C SER A 7 28.95 5.11 10.62
N ASN A 8 28.62 4.52 11.78
CA ASN A 8 27.29 4.64 12.36
C ASN A 8 26.86 6.11 12.55
N GLU A 9 27.80 7.02 12.80
CA GLU A 9 27.52 8.46 12.91
C GLU A 9 27.08 9.05 11.58
N GLN A 10 27.83 8.79 10.51
CA GLN A 10 27.46 9.23 9.15
C GLN A 10 26.13 8.61 8.70
N ARG A 11 25.88 7.33 9.02
CA ARG A 11 24.60 6.69 8.70
C ARG A 11 23.44 7.31 9.49
N ALA A 12 23.67 7.66 10.75
CA ALA A 12 22.68 8.36 11.56
C ALA A 12 22.33 9.74 10.99
N GLU A 13 23.31 10.50 10.50
CA GLU A 13 23.08 11.77 9.79
C GLU A 13 22.25 11.57 8.52
N GLN A 14 22.57 10.57 7.70
CA GLN A 14 21.77 10.23 6.51
C GLN A 14 20.32 9.90 6.85
N ILE A 15 20.08 9.11 7.89
CA ILE A 15 18.71 8.76 8.34
C ILE A 15 17.97 10.03 8.77
N LEU A 16 18.62 10.92 9.52
CA LEU A 16 18.02 12.20 9.95
C LEU A 16 17.68 13.10 8.76
N ASP A 17 18.57 13.20 7.77
CA ASP A 17 18.35 14.02 6.57
C ASP A 17 17.16 13.50 5.75
N VAL A 18 17.09 12.18 5.55
CA VAL A 18 15.96 11.54 4.87
C VAL A 18 14.66 11.76 5.66
N PHE A 19 14.69 11.62 6.98
CA PHE A 19 13.52 11.81 7.82
C PHE A 19 13.06 13.26 7.85
N ASN A 20 13.98 14.22 7.89
CA ASN A 20 13.64 15.64 7.82
C ASN A 20 12.95 15.95 6.49
N THR A 21 13.48 15.42 5.39
CA THR A 21 12.90 15.61 4.06
C THR A 21 11.54 14.89 3.92
N ALA A 22 11.39 13.69 4.47
CA ALA A 22 10.17 12.88 4.34
C ALA A 22 9.06 13.29 5.31
N PHE A 23 9.42 13.68 6.53
CA PHE A 23 8.50 13.81 7.64
C PHE A 23 8.54 15.17 8.33
N GLY A 24 9.47 16.07 8.00
CA GLY A 24 9.69 17.32 8.75
C GLY A 24 8.44 18.19 8.89
N GLU A 25 7.73 18.44 7.78
CA GLU A 25 6.49 19.24 7.80
C GLU A 25 5.35 18.55 8.55
N LEU A 26 5.14 17.26 8.30
CA LEU A 26 4.11 16.45 8.96
C LEU A 26 4.37 16.33 10.47
N PHE A 27 5.64 16.20 10.84
CA PHE A 27 6.10 16.17 12.21
C PHE A 27 5.83 17.50 12.91
N ALA A 28 6.14 18.63 12.25
CA ALA A 28 5.86 19.95 12.80
C ALA A 28 4.34 20.19 12.97
N ALA A 29 3.51 19.63 12.08
CA ALA A 29 2.05 19.75 12.14
C ALA A 29 1.43 18.94 13.29
N ASP A 30 1.87 17.70 13.53
CA ASP A 30 1.40 16.88 14.66
C ASP A 30 2.52 16.05 15.31
N PRO A 31 3.30 16.66 16.23
CA PRO A 31 4.39 15.98 16.92
C PRO A 31 3.92 14.76 17.71
N ALA A 32 2.69 14.78 18.25
CA ALA A 32 2.16 13.69 19.07
C ALA A 32 1.86 12.44 18.23
N ALA A 33 1.27 12.61 17.04
CA ALA A 33 1.04 11.51 16.11
C ALA A 33 2.37 10.85 15.68
N PHE A 34 3.41 11.66 15.44
CA PHE A 34 4.74 11.15 15.09
C PHE A 34 5.43 10.44 16.25
N GLN A 35 5.22 10.84 17.50
CA GLN A 35 5.69 10.05 18.64
C GLN A 35 5.08 8.65 18.66
N VAL A 36 3.79 8.54 18.35
CA VAL A 36 3.11 7.23 18.26
C VAL A 36 3.67 6.43 17.08
N LYS A 37 3.83 7.04 15.90
CA LYS A 37 4.47 6.41 14.73
C LYS A 37 5.86 5.88 15.05
N PHE A 38 6.75 6.71 15.60
CA PHE A 38 8.11 6.31 15.91
C PHE A 38 8.19 5.25 17.01
N ARG A 39 7.27 5.26 17.99
CA ARG A 39 7.16 4.15 18.96
C ARG A 39 6.76 2.83 18.29
N LYS A 40 5.83 2.86 17.34
CA LYS A 40 5.45 1.67 16.55
C LYS A 40 6.64 1.16 15.72
N MET A 41 7.34 2.06 15.03
CA MET A 41 8.55 1.72 14.27
C MET A 41 9.68 1.17 15.15
N ALA A 42 9.80 1.63 16.40
CA ALA A 42 10.82 1.16 17.32
C ALA A 42 10.59 -0.30 17.78
N ALA A 43 9.38 -0.84 17.63
CA ALA A 43 9.03 -2.17 18.11
C ALA A 43 9.79 -3.31 17.41
N SER A 44 10.10 -3.17 16.12
CA SER A 44 10.87 -4.17 15.37
C SER A 44 11.51 -3.57 14.11
N ALA A 45 12.56 -4.23 13.58
CA ALA A 45 13.18 -3.84 12.32
C ALA A 45 12.20 -3.92 11.14
N PHE A 46 11.26 -4.87 11.17
CA PHE A 46 10.19 -4.96 10.17
C PHE A 46 9.24 -3.75 10.26
N ALA A 47 8.79 -3.38 11.47
CA ALA A 47 7.93 -2.21 11.68
C ALA A 47 8.62 -0.90 11.27
N PHE A 48 9.93 -0.79 11.52
CA PHE A 48 10.76 0.30 11.01
C PHE A 48 10.79 0.32 9.48
N TYR A 49 11.11 -0.82 8.85
CA TYR A 49 11.25 -0.93 7.40
C TYR A 49 9.98 -0.54 6.63
N ARG A 50 8.80 -1.01 7.08
CA ARG A 50 7.51 -0.58 6.50
C ARG A 50 7.21 0.91 6.75
N GLY A 51 7.73 1.49 7.83
CA GLY A 51 7.57 2.90 8.13
C GLY A 51 8.53 3.84 7.39
N THR A 52 9.48 3.30 6.62
CA THR A 52 10.59 4.06 6.01
C THR A 52 10.79 3.74 4.53
N ALA A 53 9.72 3.73 3.74
CA ALA A 53 9.83 3.67 2.26
C ALA A 53 10.78 4.76 1.72
N CYS A 54 10.77 5.96 2.32
CA CYS A 54 11.70 7.03 1.99
C CYS A 54 13.19 6.67 2.13
N LEU A 55 13.57 5.91 3.16
CA LEU A 55 14.97 5.49 3.36
C LEU A 55 15.38 4.42 2.36
N PHE A 56 14.46 3.51 2.04
CA PHE A 56 14.67 2.51 1.00
C PHE A 56 14.95 3.14 -0.36
N TYR A 57 14.12 4.08 -0.80
CA TYR A 57 14.35 4.73 -2.08
C TYR A 57 15.58 5.65 -2.09
N ALA A 58 15.91 6.29 -0.97
CA ALA A 58 17.16 7.03 -0.82
C ALA A 58 18.39 6.13 -0.99
N ASP A 59 18.37 4.91 -0.47
CA ASP A 59 19.47 3.96 -0.65
C ASP A 59 19.55 3.39 -2.08
N LEU A 60 18.39 3.21 -2.72
CA LEU A 60 18.31 2.78 -4.13
C LEU A 60 18.69 3.88 -5.13
N GLU A 61 19.03 5.08 -4.66
CA GLU A 61 19.42 6.17 -5.54
C GLU A 61 20.63 5.80 -6.44
N HIS A 62 21.48 4.86 -6.07
CA HIS A 62 22.57 4.39 -6.95
C HIS A 62 22.09 3.45 -8.07
N ASP A 63 20.97 2.75 -7.85
CA ASP A 63 20.33 1.81 -8.80
C ASP A 63 19.42 2.55 -9.81
N ARG A 64 19.25 3.87 -9.67
CA ARG A 64 18.39 4.70 -10.54
C ARG A 64 18.79 4.70 -12.01
N HIS A 65 20.03 4.32 -12.32
CA HIS A 65 20.60 4.40 -13.67
C HIS A 65 20.47 3.11 -14.48
N GLY A 66 19.80 2.09 -13.95
CA GLY A 66 19.52 0.83 -14.66
C GLY A 66 19.88 -0.40 -13.83
N GLY A 67 19.57 -1.56 -14.40
CA GLY A 67 19.82 -2.87 -13.81
C GLY A 67 19.65 -3.96 -14.86
N PRO A 68 20.07 -5.21 -14.58
CA PRO A 68 20.09 -6.28 -15.59
C PRO A 68 18.71 -6.60 -16.20
N TYR A 69 17.63 -6.24 -15.50
CA TYR A 69 16.24 -6.48 -15.93
C TYR A 69 15.48 -5.19 -16.31
N LEU A 70 16.19 -4.06 -16.42
CA LEU A 70 15.59 -2.75 -16.69
C LEU A 70 15.87 -2.27 -18.11
N ASP A 71 14.81 -2.00 -18.86
CA ASP A 71 14.81 -1.28 -20.13
C ASP A 71 13.82 -0.09 -20.07
N GLU A 72 13.58 0.57 -21.20
CA GLU A 72 12.65 1.71 -21.28
C GLU A 72 11.24 1.35 -20.77
N ARG A 73 10.79 0.11 -20.98
CA ARG A 73 9.45 -0.36 -20.58
C ARG A 73 9.46 -0.87 -19.15
N THR A 74 10.39 -1.74 -18.78
CA THR A 74 10.41 -2.33 -17.43
C THR A 74 10.84 -1.34 -16.34
N GLY A 75 11.42 -0.20 -16.73
CA GLY A 75 11.61 0.97 -15.86
C GLY A 75 10.35 1.85 -15.67
N ARG A 76 9.27 1.58 -16.41
CA ARG A 76 8.01 2.37 -16.46
C ARG A 76 6.79 1.48 -16.24
N VAL A 77 6.79 0.72 -15.14
CA VAL A 77 5.68 -0.15 -14.75
C VAL A 77 4.94 0.48 -13.57
N TRP A 78 3.63 0.29 -13.48
CA TRP A 78 2.92 0.63 -12.24
C TRP A 78 3.42 -0.29 -11.11
N ILE A 79 3.90 0.32 -10.04
CA ILE A 79 4.42 -0.35 -8.85
C ILE A 79 3.62 0.09 -7.63
N HIS A 80 3.53 -0.80 -6.65
CA HIS A 80 2.94 -0.57 -5.34
C HIS A 80 3.69 0.49 -4.53
N GLY A 81 5.02 0.56 -4.67
CA GLY A 81 5.85 1.57 -4.01
C GLY A 81 6.18 1.24 -2.54
N ASP A 82 5.31 0.51 -1.84
CA ASP A 82 5.57 0.02 -0.48
C ASP A 82 5.38 -1.49 -0.35
N LEU A 83 5.74 -2.28 -1.37
CA LEU A 83 5.47 -3.72 -1.32
C LEU A 83 6.27 -4.43 -0.22
N HIS A 84 5.57 -5.02 0.75
CA HIS A 84 6.13 -5.82 1.82
C HIS A 84 5.14 -6.90 2.29
N ALA A 85 5.62 -7.89 3.04
CA ALA A 85 4.82 -9.04 3.46
C ALA A 85 3.49 -8.74 4.19
N GLU A 86 3.38 -7.62 4.91
CA GLU A 86 2.13 -7.18 5.57
C GLU A 86 1.18 -6.34 4.70
N ASN A 87 1.52 -6.05 3.42
CA ASN A 87 0.65 -5.30 2.48
C ASN A 87 -0.14 -6.24 1.57
N PHE A 88 -0.63 -7.34 2.15
CA PHE A 88 -1.50 -8.30 1.48
C PHE A 88 -2.69 -8.60 2.37
N GLY A 89 -3.87 -8.64 1.76
CA GLY A 89 -5.10 -8.86 2.48
C GLY A 89 -6.29 -9.08 1.58
N THR A 90 -7.46 -9.12 2.19
CA THR A 90 -8.73 -9.34 1.50
C THR A 90 -9.43 -8.04 1.18
N TYR A 91 -10.13 -8.01 0.06
CA TYR A 91 -11.10 -6.96 -0.26
C TYR A 91 -12.29 -7.58 -1.01
N MET A 92 -13.38 -6.81 -1.11
CA MET A 92 -14.51 -7.18 -1.96
C MET A 92 -14.39 -6.40 -3.27
N ASP A 93 -14.37 -7.12 -4.39
CA ASP A 93 -14.31 -6.50 -5.70
C ASP A 93 -15.67 -5.90 -6.13
N SER A 94 -15.68 -5.17 -7.24
CA SER A 94 -16.89 -4.55 -7.83
C SER A 94 -17.97 -5.57 -8.22
N ASN A 95 -17.62 -6.85 -8.39
CA ASN A 95 -18.53 -7.95 -8.69
C ASN A 95 -19.08 -8.65 -7.42
N GLY A 96 -18.71 -8.18 -6.22
CA GLY A 96 -19.14 -8.75 -4.95
C GLY A 96 -18.40 -10.05 -4.56
N ARG A 97 -17.24 -10.33 -5.15
CA ARG A 97 -16.40 -11.48 -4.82
C ARG A 97 -15.31 -11.06 -3.82
N LEU A 98 -15.05 -11.93 -2.86
CA LEU A 98 -13.90 -11.77 -1.94
C LEU A 98 -12.62 -12.22 -2.63
N ILE A 99 -11.67 -11.28 -2.74
CA ILE A 99 -10.38 -11.48 -3.37
C ILE A 99 -9.28 -11.25 -2.33
N PHE A 100 -8.23 -12.08 -2.37
CA PHE A 100 -6.98 -11.84 -1.66
C PHE A 100 -5.94 -11.28 -2.63
N ASN A 101 -5.39 -10.12 -2.34
CA ASN A 101 -4.34 -9.49 -3.16
C ASN A 101 -3.56 -8.44 -2.36
N VAL A 102 -2.66 -7.72 -3.04
CA VAL A 102 -1.95 -6.55 -2.50
C VAL A 102 -2.95 -5.46 -2.08
N ASN A 103 -2.68 -4.78 -0.96
CA ASN A 103 -3.46 -3.65 -0.43
C ASN A 103 -2.57 -2.45 -0.05
N ASP A 104 -3.20 -1.28 0.19
CA ASP A 104 -2.55 -0.02 0.59
C ASP A 104 -1.67 0.67 -0.48
N PHE A 105 -2.32 1.32 -1.45
CA PHE A 105 -1.68 1.96 -2.60
C PHE A 105 -1.23 3.41 -2.36
N ASP A 106 -1.05 3.82 -1.10
CA ASP A 106 -0.62 5.18 -0.74
C ASP A 106 0.73 5.54 -1.42
N GLU A 107 1.63 4.58 -1.58
CA GLU A 107 2.97 4.77 -2.18
C GLU A 107 3.03 4.46 -3.68
N ALA A 108 1.92 4.04 -4.28
CA ALA A 108 1.88 3.53 -5.64
C ALA A 108 2.24 4.60 -6.69
N TYR A 109 3.01 4.19 -7.70
CA TYR A 109 3.54 5.09 -8.71
C TYR A 109 4.03 4.34 -9.96
N VAL A 110 4.52 5.06 -10.97
CA VAL A 110 5.21 4.44 -12.10
C VAL A 110 6.71 4.41 -11.83
N GLY A 111 7.33 3.23 -11.97
CA GLY A 111 8.76 3.04 -11.79
C GLY A 111 9.24 1.64 -12.17
N PRO A 112 10.51 1.31 -11.85
CA PRO A 112 11.08 0.00 -12.08
C PRO A 112 10.35 -1.10 -11.30
N PHE A 113 9.83 -2.12 -11.98
CA PHE A 113 9.12 -3.24 -11.33
C PHE A 113 10.01 -3.97 -10.29
N THR A 114 11.32 -3.99 -10.52
CA THR A 114 12.29 -4.63 -9.61
C THR A 114 12.34 -3.95 -8.24
N TRP A 115 11.90 -2.70 -8.09
CA TRP A 115 11.89 -2.02 -6.80
C TRP A 115 10.89 -2.64 -5.83
N ASP A 116 9.70 -2.98 -6.29
CA ASP A 116 8.71 -3.70 -5.49
C ASP A 116 9.23 -5.10 -5.08
N LEU A 117 9.82 -5.83 -6.03
CA LEU A 117 10.35 -7.18 -5.76
C LEU A 117 11.51 -7.15 -4.77
N LYS A 118 12.43 -6.20 -4.91
CA LYS A 118 13.52 -5.95 -3.96
C LYS A 118 12.96 -5.57 -2.59
N ARG A 119 11.94 -4.70 -2.56
CA ARG A 119 11.32 -4.25 -1.31
C ARG A 119 10.66 -5.40 -0.57
N PHE A 120 9.94 -6.26 -1.29
CA PHE A 120 9.32 -7.45 -0.73
C PHE A 120 10.36 -8.47 -0.26
N ALA A 121 11.40 -8.74 -1.05
CA ALA A 121 12.45 -9.71 -0.71
C ALA A 121 13.18 -9.33 0.60
N ALA A 122 13.51 -8.05 0.80
CA ALA A 122 14.06 -7.57 2.06
C ALA A 122 13.07 -7.72 3.23
N SER A 123 11.77 -7.57 2.99
CA SER A 123 10.74 -7.82 4.02
C SER A 123 10.67 -9.30 4.44
N VAL A 124 10.86 -10.24 3.51
CA VAL A 124 10.96 -11.68 3.79
C VAL A 124 12.17 -11.97 4.68
N ALA A 125 13.32 -11.36 4.40
CA ALA A 125 14.50 -11.50 5.26
C ALA A 125 14.22 -10.99 6.69
N LEU A 126 13.56 -9.83 6.83
CA LEU A 126 13.21 -9.27 8.14
C LEU A 126 12.23 -10.15 8.94
N ILE A 127 11.23 -10.74 8.27
CA ILE A 127 10.34 -11.74 8.90
C ILE A 127 11.13 -12.99 9.28
N GLY A 128 11.96 -13.51 8.38
CA GLY A 128 12.78 -14.70 8.62
C GLY A 128 13.70 -14.53 9.83
N TYR A 129 14.34 -13.37 9.97
CA TYR A 129 15.11 -13.03 11.16
C TYR A 129 14.28 -13.01 12.44
N THR A 130 13.06 -12.50 12.39
CA THR A 130 12.15 -12.44 13.55
C THR A 130 11.67 -13.83 13.95
N LYS A 131 11.44 -14.71 12.97
CA LYS A 131 11.05 -16.11 13.15
C LYS A 131 12.24 -17.07 13.34
N ALA A 132 13.46 -16.54 13.49
CA ALA A 132 14.69 -17.30 13.66
C ALA A 132 14.98 -18.34 12.55
N LEU A 133 14.58 -18.03 11.31
CA LEU A 133 14.96 -18.81 10.13
C LEU A 133 16.45 -18.61 9.82
N SER A 134 17.11 -19.66 9.35
CA SER A 134 18.50 -19.60 8.87
C SER A 134 18.59 -18.82 7.55
N ASP A 135 19.80 -18.33 7.24
CA ASP A 135 20.04 -17.60 5.99
C ASP A 135 19.70 -18.43 4.75
N GLU A 136 19.92 -19.75 4.78
CA GLU A 136 19.55 -20.64 3.68
C GLU A 136 18.02 -20.76 3.54
N GLN A 137 17.28 -20.85 4.65
CA GLN A 137 15.82 -20.85 4.61
C GLN A 137 15.27 -19.54 4.04
N ILE A 138 15.87 -18.40 4.42
CA ILE A 138 15.51 -17.09 3.85
C ILE A 138 15.79 -17.05 2.34
N SER A 139 16.96 -17.52 1.91
CA SER A 139 17.30 -17.63 0.49
C SER A 139 16.28 -18.48 -0.26
N GLU A 140 15.90 -19.63 0.28
CA GLU A 140 14.92 -20.51 -0.34
C GLU A 140 13.54 -19.86 -0.46
N LEU A 141 13.06 -19.17 0.59
CA LEU A 141 11.80 -18.43 0.53
C LEU A 141 11.82 -17.34 -0.55
N VAL A 142 12.93 -16.61 -0.69
CA VAL A 142 13.07 -15.57 -1.72
C VAL A 142 13.15 -16.19 -3.13
N ARG A 143 13.81 -17.34 -3.29
CA ARG A 143 13.79 -18.09 -4.56
C ARG A 143 12.39 -18.56 -4.92
N ILE A 144 11.64 -19.07 -3.95
CA ILE A 144 10.24 -19.49 -4.11
C ILE A 144 9.38 -18.31 -4.57
N TYR A 145 9.51 -17.15 -3.92
CA TYR A 145 8.85 -15.92 -4.34
C TYR A 145 9.18 -15.55 -5.80
N ALA A 146 10.47 -15.52 -6.14
CA ALA A 146 10.94 -15.15 -7.47
C ALA A 146 10.43 -16.12 -8.55
N ALA A 147 10.47 -17.42 -8.27
CA ALA A 147 9.98 -18.46 -9.17
C ALA A 147 8.47 -18.35 -9.39
N ALA A 148 7.70 -18.16 -8.32
CA ALA A 148 6.24 -18.02 -8.41
C ALA A 148 5.81 -16.72 -9.11
N TYR A 149 6.56 -15.63 -8.90
CA TYR A 149 6.38 -14.38 -9.64
C TYR A 149 6.63 -14.59 -11.14
N ARG A 150 7.75 -15.21 -11.51
CA ARG A 150 8.10 -15.52 -12.90
C ARG A 150 7.07 -16.44 -13.56
N GLU A 151 6.70 -17.53 -12.90
CA GLU A 151 5.66 -18.46 -13.35
C GLU A 151 4.38 -17.71 -13.72
N ARG A 152 3.91 -16.84 -12.82
CA ARG A 152 2.67 -16.08 -13.03
C ARG A 152 2.80 -15.04 -14.14
N ILE A 153 3.89 -14.27 -14.19
CA ILE A 153 4.14 -13.32 -15.27
C ILE A 153 4.17 -14.02 -16.63
N HIS A 154 4.83 -15.18 -16.71
CA HIS A 154 4.91 -15.96 -17.94
C HIS A 154 3.53 -16.46 -18.38
N ALA A 155 2.72 -16.96 -17.44
CA ALA A 155 1.36 -17.38 -17.71
C ALA A 155 0.49 -16.22 -18.23
N LEU A 156 0.61 -15.03 -17.63
CA LEU A 156 -0.09 -13.82 -18.10
C LEU A 156 0.38 -13.38 -19.49
N ALA A 157 1.69 -13.41 -19.76
CA ALA A 157 2.27 -12.98 -21.04
C ALA A 157 1.92 -13.92 -22.21
N THR A 158 1.70 -15.21 -21.94
CA THR A 158 1.44 -16.24 -22.96
C THR A 158 -0.03 -16.65 -23.06
N GLY A 159 -0.80 -16.53 -21.97
CA GLY A 159 -2.18 -16.98 -21.82
C GLY A 159 -3.25 -16.07 -22.43
N ALA A 160 -2.99 -15.51 -23.62
CA ALA A 160 -3.90 -14.59 -24.30
C ALA A 160 -5.26 -15.24 -24.64
N GLY A 161 -6.25 -15.06 -23.75
CA GLY A 161 -7.67 -14.93 -24.10
C GLY A 161 -8.10 -13.46 -24.00
N ASP A 162 -9.29 -13.12 -24.48
CA ASP A 162 -9.81 -11.73 -24.54
C ASP A 162 -9.96 -11.03 -23.17
N ARG A 163 -9.71 -11.71 -22.04
CA ARG A 163 -9.81 -11.18 -20.67
C ARG A 163 -8.66 -11.64 -19.77
N TYR A 164 -8.12 -10.71 -18.99
CA TYR A 164 -7.07 -10.89 -17.99
C TYR A 164 -7.36 -12.01 -16.98
N GLU A 165 -8.62 -12.14 -16.55
CA GLU A 165 -9.07 -13.15 -15.57
C GLU A 165 -9.14 -14.58 -16.11
N ASP A 166 -9.25 -14.75 -17.43
CA ASP A 166 -9.35 -16.05 -18.07
C ASP A 166 -7.97 -16.75 -18.16
N ALA A 167 -6.88 -15.96 -18.08
CA ALA A 167 -5.52 -16.47 -18.15
C ALA A 167 -5.08 -17.15 -16.85
N VAL A 168 -5.39 -16.54 -15.69
CA VAL A 168 -5.02 -17.09 -14.37
C VAL A 168 -6.03 -16.68 -13.29
N PRO A 169 -6.55 -17.64 -12.48
CA PRO A 169 -7.55 -17.31 -11.47
C PRO A 169 -6.98 -16.48 -10.32
N SER A 170 -7.74 -15.46 -9.91
CA SER A 170 -7.53 -14.71 -8.67
C SER A 170 -7.63 -15.61 -7.43
N PHE A 171 -7.03 -15.20 -6.31
CA PHE A 171 -7.21 -15.89 -5.03
C PHE A 171 -8.57 -15.54 -4.42
N THR A 172 -9.46 -16.53 -4.42
CA THR A 172 -10.84 -16.42 -3.96
C THR A 172 -11.16 -17.55 -3.00
N LEU A 173 -12.38 -17.56 -2.42
CA LEU A 173 -12.83 -18.66 -1.56
C LEU A 173 -12.78 -20.05 -2.22
N ASP A 174 -12.82 -20.11 -3.56
CA ASP A 174 -12.85 -21.35 -4.33
C ASP A 174 -11.46 -21.78 -4.84
N THR A 175 -10.49 -20.86 -4.85
CA THR A 175 -9.18 -21.04 -5.50
C THR A 175 -8.00 -20.89 -4.56
N ALA A 176 -8.18 -20.19 -3.43
CA ALA A 176 -7.15 -20.05 -2.41
C ALA A 176 -7.12 -21.27 -1.49
N GLU A 177 -5.94 -21.57 -0.95
CA GLU A 177 -5.71 -22.61 0.04
C GLU A 177 -5.00 -22.03 1.27
N GLY A 178 -4.81 -22.86 2.31
CA GLY A 178 -3.99 -22.52 3.48
C GLY A 178 -4.36 -21.19 4.17
N PRO A 179 -3.36 -20.39 4.60
CA PRO A 179 -3.55 -19.12 5.28
C PRO A 179 -4.34 -18.07 4.49
N LEU A 180 -4.18 -18.01 3.16
CA LEU A 180 -4.94 -17.08 2.31
C LEU A 180 -6.43 -17.41 2.34
N LEU A 181 -6.78 -18.69 2.26
CA LEU A 181 -8.17 -19.14 2.44
C LEU A 181 -8.68 -18.83 3.86
N GLY A 182 -7.81 -18.93 4.86
CA GLY A 182 -8.10 -18.51 6.23
C GLY A 182 -8.51 -17.04 6.33
N ALA A 183 -7.71 -16.14 5.74
CA ALA A 183 -8.00 -14.71 5.67
C ALA A 183 -9.33 -14.43 4.95
N LEU A 184 -9.58 -15.09 3.80
CA LEU A 184 -10.83 -14.97 3.05
C LEU A 184 -12.06 -15.47 3.83
N ARG A 185 -11.93 -16.56 4.57
CA ARG A 185 -13.01 -17.07 5.44
C ARG A 185 -13.27 -16.14 6.62
N SER A 186 -12.21 -15.56 7.20
CA SER A 186 -12.31 -14.53 8.23
C SER A 186 -13.06 -13.31 7.68
N ALA A 187 -12.68 -12.80 6.51
CA ALA A 187 -13.34 -11.70 5.82
C ALA A 187 -14.83 -11.99 5.58
N ARG A 188 -15.16 -13.19 5.07
CA ARG A 188 -16.55 -13.63 4.84
C ARG A 188 -17.39 -13.66 6.11
N SER A 189 -16.79 -13.89 7.28
CA SER A 189 -17.50 -13.90 8.56
C SER A 189 -17.80 -12.51 9.11
N ARG A 190 -17.14 -11.46 8.58
CA ARG A 190 -17.38 -10.08 8.97
C ARG A 190 -18.67 -9.58 8.33
N THR A 191 -19.30 -8.59 8.96
CA THR A 191 -20.55 -8.00 8.48
C THR A 191 -20.47 -6.49 8.53
N ARG A 192 -21.14 -5.85 7.56
CA ARG A 192 -21.37 -4.40 7.57
C ARG A 192 -22.06 -3.96 8.86
N PHE A 193 -23.02 -4.74 9.36
CA PHE A 193 -23.68 -4.51 10.63
C PHE A 193 -22.68 -4.37 11.79
N ALA A 194 -21.78 -5.35 11.97
CA ALA A 194 -20.79 -5.31 13.04
C ALA A 194 -19.80 -4.14 12.88
N LEU A 195 -19.42 -3.80 11.65
CA LEU A 195 -18.61 -2.62 11.38
C LEU A 195 -19.33 -1.34 11.81
N LEU A 196 -20.57 -1.14 11.36
CA LEU A 196 -21.38 0.03 11.69
C LEU A 196 -21.55 0.14 13.21
N ASP A 197 -21.90 -0.94 13.91
CA ASP A 197 -22.08 -0.93 15.37
C ASP A 197 -20.80 -0.58 16.13
N SER A 198 -19.62 -0.88 15.57
CA SER A 198 -18.34 -0.50 16.19
C SER A 198 -18.03 0.99 16.09
N MET A 199 -18.70 1.73 15.20
CA MET A 199 -18.37 3.12 14.87
C MET A 199 -19.54 4.10 15.03
N THR A 200 -20.77 3.59 15.10
CA THR A 200 -22.01 4.37 15.03
C THR A 200 -22.99 3.94 16.13
N GLU A 201 -24.00 4.77 16.34
CA GLU A 201 -25.12 4.51 17.23
C GLU A 201 -26.42 5.02 16.58
N ILE A 202 -27.56 4.51 17.04
CA ILE A 202 -28.88 4.98 16.59
C ILE A 202 -29.35 6.07 17.56
N ARG A 203 -29.54 7.29 17.05
CA ARG A 203 -30.02 8.46 17.79
C ARG A 203 -31.17 9.11 17.02
N ASP A 204 -32.30 9.30 17.69
CA ASP A 204 -33.53 9.85 17.09
C ASP A 204 -33.98 9.07 15.83
N TYR A 205 -33.92 7.74 15.90
CA TYR A 205 -34.26 6.80 14.81
C TYR A 205 -33.34 6.85 13.57
N GLU A 206 -32.27 7.65 13.61
CA GLU A 206 -31.26 7.74 12.55
C GLU A 206 -29.91 7.22 13.02
N ARG A 207 -29.13 6.62 12.11
CA ARG A 207 -27.75 6.21 12.42
C ARG A 207 -26.83 7.42 12.36
N ARG A 208 -25.96 7.56 13.36
CA ARG A 208 -24.96 8.63 13.50
C ARG A 208 -23.66 8.07 14.04
N PHE A 209 -22.53 8.74 13.81
CA PHE A 209 -21.28 8.30 14.42
C PHE A 209 -21.37 8.35 15.94
N ALA A 210 -20.83 7.34 16.63
CA ALA A 210 -20.80 7.31 18.07
C ALA A 210 -19.75 8.32 18.59
N SER A 211 -20.00 8.89 19.76
CA SER A 211 -19.02 9.75 20.43
C SER A 211 -17.87 8.88 20.99
N GLY A 212 -16.62 9.23 20.70
CA GLY A 212 -15.45 8.46 21.12
C GLY A 212 -14.81 7.64 20.00
N GLY A 213 -13.94 6.68 20.34
CA GLY A 213 -13.26 5.84 19.34
C GLY A 213 -12.41 6.60 18.32
N GLY A 214 -11.94 7.82 18.67
CA GLY A 214 -11.18 8.70 17.78
C GLY A 214 -12.02 9.56 16.82
N ALA A 215 -13.36 9.52 16.91
CA ALA A 215 -14.23 10.45 16.20
C ALA A 215 -14.12 11.86 16.82
N ILE A 216 -14.03 12.87 15.96
CA ILE A 216 -13.88 14.28 16.34
C ILE A 216 -15.05 15.06 15.75
N GLU A 217 -15.77 15.79 16.61
CA GLU A 217 -16.83 16.68 16.16
C GLU A 217 -16.27 17.83 15.33
N LEU A 218 -16.92 18.14 14.22
CA LEU A 218 -16.50 19.19 13.31
C LEU A 218 -17.26 20.48 13.61
N ASP A 219 -16.56 21.61 13.56
CA ASP A 219 -17.25 22.91 13.48
C ASP A 219 -18.01 23.06 12.16
N ALA A 220 -18.93 24.02 12.11
CA ALA A 220 -19.79 24.23 10.94
C ALA A 220 -19.00 24.57 9.66
N ALA A 221 -17.85 25.25 9.77
CA ALA A 221 -17.05 25.65 8.63
C ALA A 221 -16.32 24.44 8.03
N THR A 222 -15.65 23.65 8.85
CA THR A 222 -15.00 22.40 8.44
C THR A 222 -16.03 21.42 7.89
N ARG A 223 -17.19 21.28 8.55
CA ARG A 223 -18.28 20.43 8.06
C ARG A 223 -18.74 20.83 6.66
N TYR A 224 -18.92 22.14 6.40
CA TYR A 224 -19.31 22.64 5.09
C TYR A 224 -18.28 22.30 4.02
N LYS A 225 -17.00 22.50 4.32
CA LYS A 225 -15.90 22.17 3.38
C LYS A 225 -15.84 20.68 3.03
N VAL A 226 -15.99 19.80 4.03
CA VAL A 226 -16.00 18.35 3.80
C VAL A 226 -17.19 17.93 2.94
N LEU A 227 -18.37 18.51 3.15
CA LEU A 227 -19.53 18.24 2.30
C LEU A 227 -19.34 18.76 0.87
N ALA A 228 -18.77 19.95 0.69
CA ALA A 228 -18.44 20.46 -0.64
C ALA A 228 -17.40 19.58 -1.36
N ALA A 229 -16.40 19.07 -0.63
CA ALA A 229 -15.44 18.10 -1.17
C ALA A 229 -16.12 16.76 -1.52
N PHE A 230 -17.11 16.32 -0.75
CA PHE A 230 -17.91 15.14 -1.09
C PHE A 230 -18.69 15.33 -2.39
N ASP A 231 -19.28 16.51 -2.62
CA ASP A 231 -19.95 16.82 -3.90
C ASP A 231 -18.96 16.71 -5.08
N GLY A 232 -17.76 17.29 -4.93
CA GLY A 232 -16.70 17.16 -5.93
C GLY A 232 -16.23 15.72 -6.15
N TYR A 233 -16.20 14.90 -5.10
CA TYR A 233 -15.88 13.48 -5.20
C TYR A 233 -16.85 12.71 -6.08
N LEU A 234 -18.16 12.99 -5.97
CA LEU A 234 -19.18 12.31 -6.77
C LEU A 234 -18.97 12.52 -8.28
N GLU A 235 -18.38 13.65 -8.69
CA GLU A 235 -18.01 13.93 -10.08
C GLU A 235 -16.81 13.10 -10.58
N THR A 236 -16.05 12.46 -9.68
CA THR A 236 -14.86 11.66 -10.02
C THR A 236 -15.11 10.15 -10.05
N LEU A 237 -16.29 9.71 -9.61
CA LEU A 237 -16.69 8.32 -9.67
C LEU A 237 -16.98 7.89 -11.12
N PRO A 238 -16.68 6.63 -11.50
CA PRO A 238 -17.14 6.10 -12.78
C PRO A 238 -18.66 6.19 -12.89
N GLU A 239 -19.19 6.44 -14.10
CA GLU A 239 -20.65 6.51 -14.31
C GLU A 239 -21.37 5.24 -13.82
N GLU A 240 -20.70 4.10 -13.95
CA GLU A 240 -21.17 2.78 -13.49
C GLU A 240 -21.29 2.68 -11.97
N SER A 241 -20.56 3.49 -11.20
CA SER A 241 -20.68 3.58 -9.74
C SER A 241 -21.83 4.49 -9.29
N LEU A 242 -22.45 5.27 -10.21
CA LEU A 242 -23.52 6.23 -9.92
C LEU A 242 -24.93 5.60 -9.90
N VAL A 243 -25.06 4.37 -9.38
CA VAL A 243 -26.24 3.52 -9.58
C VAL A 243 -27.47 4.00 -8.79
N ARG A 244 -27.32 4.80 -7.71
CA ARG A 244 -28.45 5.29 -6.90
C ARG A 244 -28.21 6.67 -6.27
N PRO A 245 -28.89 7.74 -6.73
CA PRO A 245 -28.77 9.08 -6.14
C PRO A 245 -29.06 9.13 -4.62
N ASP A 246 -30.03 8.32 -4.15
CA ASP A 246 -30.43 8.30 -2.74
C ASP A 246 -29.35 7.69 -1.82
N SER A 247 -28.47 6.85 -2.35
CA SER A 247 -27.35 6.24 -1.60
C SER A 247 -26.18 7.21 -1.37
N TYR A 248 -26.28 8.46 -1.86
CA TYR A 248 -25.33 9.53 -1.55
C TYR A 248 -25.85 10.50 -0.49
N ARG A 249 -26.99 10.20 0.12
CA ARG A 249 -27.53 11.02 1.22
C ARG A 249 -26.62 10.92 2.44
N VAL A 250 -25.95 12.03 2.75
CA VAL A 250 -25.09 12.13 3.94
C VAL A 250 -25.94 12.18 5.21
N LYS A 251 -25.79 11.18 6.08
CA LYS A 251 -26.41 11.12 7.42
C LYS A 251 -25.61 11.89 8.45
N ASP A 252 -24.29 11.70 8.45
CA ASP A 252 -23.40 12.28 9.46
C ASP A 252 -21.95 12.38 8.97
N VAL A 253 -21.16 13.26 9.59
CA VAL A 253 -19.74 13.47 9.25
C VAL A 253 -18.93 13.76 10.50
N VAL A 254 -17.80 13.08 10.64
CA VAL A 254 -16.85 13.30 11.75
C VAL A 254 -15.42 13.39 11.24
N GLY A 255 -14.60 14.15 11.96
CA GLY A 255 -13.15 14.09 11.80
C GLY A 255 -12.55 12.85 12.45
N ARG A 256 -11.36 12.48 11.99
CA ARG A 256 -10.49 11.42 12.51
C ARG A 256 -9.06 11.95 12.51
N ARG A 257 -8.25 11.51 13.47
CA ARG A 257 -6.79 11.67 13.39
C ARG A 257 -6.19 10.35 12.93
N GLY A 258 -5.24 10.39 12.00
CA GLY A 258 -4.50 9.19 11.59
C GLY A 258 -3.66 8.64 12.74
N ILE A 259 -3.94 7.40 13.15
CA ILE A 259 -3.21 6.69 14.24
C ILE A 259 -2.23 5.63 13.66
N GLY A 260 -2.12 5.55 12.32
CA GLY A 260 -1.26 4.59 11.59
C GLY A 260 0.18 5.06 11.36
N ILE A 261 1.05 4.14 10.92
CA ILE A 261 2.45 4.46 10.56
C ILE A 261 2.51 5.31 9.27
N GLY A 262 1.66 5.01 8.27
CA GLY A 262 1.63 5.72 7.00
C GLY A 262 0.92 7.08 7.02
N SER A 263 0.02 7.33 7.99
CA SER A 263 -0.92 8.48 7.94
C SER A 263 -0.86 9.37 9.19
N ALA A 264 0.24 9.31 9.95
CA ALA A 264 0.40 10.09 11.17
C ALA A 264 0.36 11.60 10.88
N GLY A 265 -0.50 12.32 11.60
CA GLY A 265 -0.56 13.79 11.60
C GLY A 265 -1.43 14.44 10.53
N LEU A 266 -2.09 13.64 9.69
CA LEU A 266 -2.97 14.16 8.63
C LEU A 266 -4.43 14.15 9.06
N PRO A 267 -5.22 15.17 8.67
CA PRO A 267 -6.66 15.15 8.85
C PRO A 267 -7.27 14.05 7.98
N SER A 268 -8.22 13.31 8.55
CA SER A 268 -9.09 12.41 7.81
C SER A 268 -10.52 12.62 8.28
N TYR A 269 -11.50 12.32 7.43
CA TYR A 269 -12.91 12.50 7.73
C TYR A 269 -13.66 11.23 7.36
N ASN A 270 -14.63 10.84 8.17
CA ASN A 270 -15.57 9.79 7.82
C ASN A 270 -16.93 10.42 7.50
N ILE A 271 -17.55 9.96 6.42
CA ILE A 271 -18.89 10.34 6.01
C ILE A 271 -19.76 9.09 6.07
N LEU A 272 -20.87 9.18 6.80
CA LEU A 272 -21.90 8.15 6.85
C LEU A 272 -22.96 8.45 5.79
N LEU A 273 -23.20 7.50 4.91
CA LEU A 273 -24.15 7.58 3.81
C LEU A 273 -25.31 6.61 4.05
N GLU A 274 -26.51 7.00 3.60
CA GLU A 274 -27.62 6.08 3.44
C GLU A 274 -27.23 4.93 2.51
N GLY A 275 -27.55 3.69 2.88
CA GLY A 275 -27.33 2.57 1.99
C GLY A 275 -28.39 2.45 0.89
N HIS A 276 -28.57 1.24 0.38
CA HIS A 276 -29.42 0.99 -0.81
C HIS A 276 -30.92 0.85 -0.51
N SER A 277 -31.33 0.94 0.76
CA SER A 277 -32.71 0.91 1.27
C SER A 277 -32.76 1.56 2.65
N ASP A 278 -33.94 1.90 3.17
CA ASP A 278 -34.13 2.53 4.50
C ASP A 278 -33.71 1.68 5.72
N ALA A 279 -33.07 0.53 5.49
CA ALA A 279 -32.60 -0.37 6.54
C ALA A 279 -31.21 0.10 7.02
N LEU A 280 -31.11 0.55 8.26
CA LEU A 280 -29.88 1.16 8.82
C LEU A 280 -28.64 0.23 8.80
N GLU A 281 -28.83 -1.07 8.57
CA GLU A 281 -27.76 -2.07 8.51
C GLU A 281 -26.99 -2.07 7.18
N ASN A 282 -27.52 -1.41 6.14
CA ASN A 282 -26.88 -1.30 4.84
C ASN A 282 -26.13 0.02 4.62
N ASP A 283 -26.12 0.91 5.62
CA ASP A 283 -25.42 2.19 5.58
C ASP A 283 -23.93 2.01 5.24
N VAL A 284 -23.38 3.00 4.55
CA VAL A 284 -22.00 2.96 4.07
C VAL A 284 -21.19 4.04 4.79
N VAL A 285 -19.97 3.68 5.19
CA VAL A 285 -19.01 4.64 5.70
C VAL A 285 -17.91 4.77 4.67
N ILE A 286 -17.74 5.98 4.12
CA ILE A 286 -16.57 6.32 3.33
C ILE A 286 -15.63 7.20 4.16
N TYR A 287 -14.36 7.20 3.80
CA TYR A 287 -13.36 8.09 4.38
C TYR A 287 -12.77 9.00 3.33
N LEU A 288 -12.45 10.24 3.72
CA LEU A 288 -11.62 11.17 2.99
C LEU A 288 -10.28 11.22 3.73
N LYS A 289 -9.20 10.96 3.01
CA LYS A 289 -7.84 10.93 3.56
C LYS A 289 -6.92 11.74 2.67
N GLN A 290 -6.19 12.67 3.28
CA GLN A 290 -5.20 13.45 2.54
C GLN A 290 -4.08 12.53 2.05
N ALA A 291 -3.95 12.40 0.73
CA ALA A 291 -2.90 11.60 0.14
C ALA A 291 -1.55 12.30 0.29
N GLN A 292 -0.49 11.53 0.50
CA GLN A 292 0.87 12.03 0.64
C GLN A 292 1.63 11.93 -0.68
N THR A 293 2.68 12.73 -0.81
CA THR A 293 3.66 12.53 -1.89
C THR A 293 4.40 11.22 -1.65
N PRO A 294 4.37 10.27 -2.60
CA PRO A 294 4.96 8.97 -2.37
C PRO A 294 6.47 9.09 -2.39
N ALA A 295 7.14 8.37 -1.51
CA ALA A 295 8.59 8.31 -1.39
C ALA A 295 9.26 8.07 -2.74
N VAL A 296 8.71 7.16 -3.55
CA VAL A 296 9.25 6.79 -4.86
C VAL A 296 9.30 7.96 -5.85
N SER A 297 8.36 8.90 -5.80
CA SER A 297 8.28 10.02 -6.75
C SER A 297 9.52 10.93 -6.72
N ARG A 298 10.22 10.99 -5.58
CA ARG A 298 11.45 11.78 -5.40
C ARG A 298 12.62 11.23 -6.22
N HIS A 299 12.54 9.97 -6.62
CA HIS A 299 13.59 9.25 -7.32
C HIS A 299 13.25 9.01 -8.80
N ILE A 300 12.02 9.32 -9.23
CA ILE A 300 11.61 9.28 -10.63
C ILE A 300 11.81 10.65 -11.26
N THR A 301 12.73 10.74 -12.22
CA THR A 301 13.03 11.99 -12.94
C THR A 301 12.22 12.17 -14.22
N ASP A 302 11.43 11.17 -14.61
CA ASP A 302 10.63 11.24 -15.82
C ASP A 302 9.53 12.29 -15.71
N ARG A 303 9.58 13.26 -16.62
CA ARG A 303 8.65 14.39 -16.64
C ARG A 303 7.22 13.97 -16.93
N ALA A 304 7.02 12.99 -17.83
CA ALA A 304 5.68 12.55 -18.21
C ALA A 304 4.93 11.97 -17.01
N VAL A 305 5.59 11.13 -16.21
CA VAL A 305 5.03 10.57 -14.97
C VAL A 305 4.77 11.66 -13.92
N ARG A 306 5.71 12.61 -13.73
CA ARG A 306 5.58 13.67 -12.72
C ARG A 306 4.47 14.66 -13.00
N GLU A 307 4.20 14.96 -14.27
CA GLU A 307 3.18 15.94 -14.69
C GLU A 307 1.80 15.30 -14.96
N TYR A 308 1.66 13.98 -14.80
CA TYR A 308 0.43 13.26 -15.13
C TYR A 308 -0.70 13.47 -14.13
N PHE A 309 -0.36 13.61 -12.84
CA PHE A 309 -1.35 13.64 -11.77
C PHE A 309 -1.73 15.07 -11.40
N GLN A 310 -3.03 15.30 -11.18
CA GLN A 310 -3.54 16.61 -10.74
C GLN A 310 -3.06 16.96 -9.33
N HIS A 311 -3.09 15.97 -8.44
CA HIS A 311 -2.62 16.03 -7.05
C HIS A 311 -2.48 14.59 -6.52
N GLU A 312 -2.00 14.44 -5.28
CA GLU A 312 -1.71 13.12 -4.69
C GLU A 312 -2.95 12.23 -4.53
N GLY A 313 -4.13 12.80 -4.25
CA GLY A 313 -5.39 12.01 -4.17
C GLY A 313 -5.74 11.32 -5.49
N HIS A 314 -5.70 12.08 -6.60
CA HIS A 314 -5.87 11.56 -7.96
C HIS A 314 -4.79 10.52 -8.29
N ARG A 315 -3.52 10.76 -7.90
CA ARG A 315 -2.45 9.77 -8.07
C ARG A 315 -2.79 8.45 -7.41
N THR A 316 -3.11 8.44 -6.12
CA THR A 316 -3.40 7.20 -5.38
C THR A 316 -4.53 6.42 -6.04
N VAL A 317 -5.62 7.09 -6.43
CA VAL A 317 -6.77 6.44 -7.10
C VAL A 317 -6.40 5.86 -8.45
N ILE A 318 -5.75 6.63 -9.32
CA ILE A 318 -5.39 6.14 -10.66
C ILE A 318 -4.37 5.01 -10.57
N SER A 319 -3.41 5.11 -9.65
CA SER A 319 -2.43 4.04 -9.42
C SER A 319 -3.10 2.76 -8.91
N GLN A 320 -4.03 2.88 -7.97
CA GLN A 320 -4.79 1.73 -7.46
C GLN A 320 -5.66 1.08 -8.55
N ARG A 321 -6.38 1.88 -9.35
CA ARG A 321 -7.16 1.36 -10.50
C ARG A 321 -6.28 0.72 -11.57
N ALA A 322 -5.03 1.16 -11.73
CA ALA A 322 -4.07 0.52 -12.63
C ALA A 322 -3.52 -0.80 -12.08
N LEU A 323 -3.42 -0.94 -10.76
CA LEU A 323 -2.84 -2.12 -10.09
C LEU A 323 -3.90 -3.15 -9.66
N GLN A 324 -5.18 -2.78 -9.67
CA GLN A 324 -6.31 -3.63 -9.29
C GLN A 324 -7.35 -3.66 -10.42
N ALA A 325 -7.51 -4.81 -11.08
CA ALA A 325 -8.47 -4.99 -12.18
C ALA A 325 -9.91 -4.59 -11.80
N HIS A 326 -10.34 -4.95 -10.57
CA HIS A 326 -11.67 -4.61 -10.05
C HIS A 326 -11.56 -3.85 -8.74
N ALA A 327 -11.31 -2.54 -8.83
CA ALA A 327 -11.25 -1.66 -7.67
C ALA A 327 -12.64 -1.46 -7.02
N ASP A 328 -12.64 -1.02 -5.76
CA ASP A 328 -13.84 -0.68 -4.99
C ASP A 328 -14.69 0.38 -5.74
N PRO A 329 -16.02 0.18 -5.92
CA PRO A 329 -16.90 1.16 -6.54
C PRO A 329 -16.88 2.56 -5.90
N TRP A 330 -16.54 2.65 -4.61
CA TRP A 330 -16.42 3.91 -3.86
C TRP A 330 -15.05 4.59 -4.01
N LEU A 331 -14.09 3.95 -4.68
CA LEU A 331 -12.76 4.50 -4.87
C LEU A 331 -12.81 5.71 -5.82
N GLY A 332 -12.53 6.90 -5.28
CA GLY A 332 -12.46 8.15 -6.02
C GLY A 332 -11.60 9.17 -5.28
N TRP A 333 -11.58 10.41 -5.76
CA TRP A 333 -10.74 11.45 -5.20
C TRP A 333 -11.49 12.78 -5.16
N THR A 334 -10.98 13.72 -4.39
CA THR A 334 -11.49 15.10 -4.37
C THR A 334 -10.39 16.05 -3.91
N GLU A 335 -10.68 17.34 -3.89
CA GLU A 335 -9.82 18.36 -3.31
C GLU A 335 -10.49 18.98 -2.08
N LEU A 336 -9.71 19.17 -1.02
CA LEU A 336 -10.14 19.87 0.18
C LEU A 336 -9.06 20.88 0.58
N ASP A 337 -9.42 22.16 0.62
CA ASP A 337 -8.51 23.27 0.95
C ASP A 337 -7.19 23.24 0.13
N GLY A 338 -7.27 22.96 -1.17
CA GLY A 338 -6.09 22.89 -2.05
C GLY A 338 -5.30 21.58 -1.97
N SER A 339 -5.72 20.64 -1.13
CA SER A 339 -5.05 19.36 -0.91
C SER A 339 -5.86 18.19 -1.47
N GLY A 340 -5.23 17.37 -2.31
CA GLY A 340 -5.83 16.16 -2.86
C GLY A 340 -6.16 15.11 -1.80
N GLN A 341 -7.38 14.61 -1.85
CA GLN A 341 -7.92 13.58 -0.97
C GLN A 341 -8.19 12.29 -1.75
N LEU A 342 -7.81 11.16 -1.18
CA LEU A 342 -8.36 9.85 -1.53
C LEU A 342 -9.72 9.70 -0.83
N VAL A 343 -10.69 9.13 -1.55
CA VAL A 343 -12.00 8.74 -1.03
C VAL A 343 -12.23 7.26 -1.30
N ALA A 344 -12.56 6.49 -0.28
CA ALA A 344 -12.88 5.07 -0.42
C ALA A 344 -13.78 4.57 0.72
N GLU A 345 -14.33 3.37 0.58
CA GLU A 345 -15.13 2.73 1.63
C GLU A 345 -14.25 2.29 2.80
N VAL A 346 -14.75 2.44 4.02
CA VAL A 346 -14.31 1.63 5.16
C VAL A 346 -14.88 0.23 4.98
N SER A 347 -14.17 -0.64 4.27
CA SER A 347 -14.68 -1.97 3.94
C SER A 347 -14.76 -2.88 5.18
N PRO A 348 -15.92 -3.54 5.45
CA PRO A 348 -16.01 -4.52 6.53
C PRO A 348 -15.21 -5.80 6.23
N TYR A 349 -14.79 -5.99 4.98
CA TYR A 349 -14.14 -7.21 4.51
C TYR A 349 -12.62 -7.09 4.37
N ALA A 350 -12.04 -5.98 4.81
CA ALA A 350 -10.59 -5.78 4.85
C ALA A 350 -9.94 -6.61 5.97
N VAL A 351 -9.21 -7.67 5.61
CA VAL A 351 -8.46 -8.53 6.54
C VAL A 351 -7.05 -8.70 6.01
N ASP A 352 -6.08 -8.22 6.77
CA ASP A 352 -4.66 -8.43 6.45
C ASP A 352 -4.26 -9.88 6.74
N LEU A 353 -3.24 -10.37 6.01
CA LEU A 353 -2.60 -11.64 6.31
C LEU A 353 -1.88 -11.57 7.67
N ASP A 354 -2.21 -12.49 8.56
CA ASP A 354 -1.56 -12.57 9.87
C ASP A 354 -0.31 -13.45 9.82
N TRP A 355 0.85 -12.82 10.01
CA TRP A 355 2.14 -13.51 10.06
C TRP A 355 2.49 -14.04 11.45
N SER A 356 1.80 -13.64 12.52
CA SER A 356 2.14 -14.11 13.88
C SER A 356 1.92 -15.60 14.03
N ASP A 357 0.92 -16.14 13.34
CA ASP A 357 0.49 -17.52 13.47
C ASP A 357 1.15 -18.47 12.45
N LEU A 358 1.96 -17.94 11.52
CA LEU A 358 2.66 -18.70 10.48
C LEU A 358 4.04 -19.15 10.94
N ASP A 359 4.12 -20.29 11.62
CA ASP A 359 5.39 -20.83 12.16
C ASP A 359 5.92 -22.06 11.40
N ASP A 360 5.07 -22.74 10.63
CA ASP A 360 5.47 -23.90 9.85
C ASP A 360 6.23 -23.48 8.56
N PRO A 361 7.47 -23.94 8.33
CA PRO A 361 8.24 -23.54 7.17
C PRO A 361 7.62 -23.90 5.81
N GLU A 362 6.88 -25.01 5.71
CA GLU A 362 6.22 -25.41 4.48
C GLU A 362 5.02 -24.48 4.21
N GLU A 363 4.25 -24.15 5.24
CA GLU A 363 3.16 -23.18 5.16
C GLU A 363 3.66 -21.78 4.77
N ILE A 364 4.75 -21.31 5.39
CA ILE A 364 5.40 -20.03 5.02
C ILE A 364 5.82 -20.06 3.55
N ALA A 365 6.42 -21.15 3.08
CA ALA A 365 6.83 -21.30 1.68
C ALA A 365 5.64 -21.21 0.71
N THR A 366 4.52 -21.88 1.02
CA THR A 366 3.29 -21.80 0.22
C THR A 366 2.75 -20.37 0.18
N VAL A 367 2.67 -19.70 1.34
CA VAL A 367 2.23 -18.30 1.42
C VAL A 367 3.12 -17.41 0.58
N VAL A 368 4.44 -17.49 0.73
CA VAL A 368 5.40 -16.68 -0.01
C VAL A 368 5.28 -16.89 -1.52
N ALA A 369 5.03 -18.13 -1.97
CA ALA A 369 4.75 -18.42 -3.38
C ALA A 369 3.46 -17.71 -3.85
N ASP A 370 2.38 -17.77 -3.07
CA ASP A 370 1.13 -17.09 -3.39
C ASP A 370 1.27 -15.56 -3.42
N LEU A 371 2.08 -14.99 -2.52
CA LEU A 371 2.38 -13.55 -2.55
C LEU A 371 3.18 -13.16 -3.80
N GLY A 372 4.08 -14.04 -4.28
CA GLY A 372 4.76 -13.88 -5.58
C GLY A 372 3.79 -13.86 -6.74
N ARG A 373 2.83 -14.78 -6.76
CA ARG A 373 1.74 -14.81 -7.75
C ARG A 373 0.84 -13.58 -7.68
N ALA A 374 0.46 -13.14 -6.48
CA ALA A 374 -0.35 -11.93 -6.29
C ALA A 374 0.39 -10.67 -6.79
N THR A 375 1.70 -10.56 -6.50
CA THR A 375 2.53 -9.46 -7.00
C THR A 375 2.60 -9.45 -8.54
N ALA A 376 2.79 -10.62 -9.15
CA ALA A 376 2.81 -10.75 -10.61
C ALA A 376 1.48 -10.37 -11.26
N THR A 377 0.37 -10.81 -10.67
CA THR A 377 -0.97 -10.39 -11.07
C THR A 377 -1.08 -8.86 -10.99
N MET A 378 -0.77 -8.24 -9.86
CA MET A 378 -0.80 -6.77 -9.71
C MET A 378 0.03 -6.05 -10.80
N HIS A 379 1.28 -6.46 -11.05
CA HIS A 379 2.11 -5.86 -12.10
C HIS A 379 1.57 -6.08 -13.53
N GLY A 380 0.85 -7.17 -13.78
CA GLY A 380 0.20 -7.47 -15.05
C GLY A 380 -1.19 -6.85 -15.24
N ALA A 381 -1.83 -6.33 -14.17
CA ALA A 381 -3.19 -5.77 -14.23
C ALA A 381 -3.26 -4.44 -14.99
N ALA A 382 -2.12 -3.79 -15.21
CA ALA A 382 -1.97 -2.46 -15.77
C ALA A 382 -2.39 -2.28 -17.24
N ASP A 383 -3.02 -3.28 -17.88
CA ASP A 383 -3.45 -3.16 -19.27
C ASP A 383 -4.44 -1.99 -19.43
N ALA A 384 -4.20 -1.19 -20.47
CA ALA A 384 -4.64 0.20 -20.55
C ALA A 384 -6.15 0.36 -20.80
N ALA A 385 -6.87 -0.72 -21.09
CA ALA A 385 -8.27 -0.67 -21.51
C ALA A 385 -9.24 -0.40 -20.35
N GLU A 386 -9.01 -0.97 -19.16
CA GLU A 386 -9.95 -0.92 -18.03
C GLU A 386 -9.57 0.14 -16.97
N SER A 387 -8.29 0.46 -16.85
CA SER A 387 -7.77 1.37 -15.81
C SER A 387 -7.89 2.87 -16.15
N GLY A 388 -8.18 3.23 -17.41
CA GLY A 388 -8.29 4.62 -17.88
C GLY A 388 -6.98 5.41 -17.87
N GLN A 389 -5.87 4.76 -17.51
CA GLN A 389 -4.53 5.36 -17.46
C GLN A 389 -3.85 5.35 -18.84
N THR A 390 -2.97 6.32 -19.10
CA THR A 390 -2.25 6.44 -20.38
C THR A 390 -0.73 6.47 -20.23
N LEU A 391 -0.22 6.36 -19.00
CA LEU A 391 1.22 6.44 -18.69
C LEU A 391 2.00 5.19 -19.11
N VAL A 392 1.36 4.03 -19.05
CA VAL A 392 1.96 2.73 -19.36
C VAL A 392 1.18 2.11 -20.52
N PRO A 393 1.45 2.49 -21.78
CA PRO A 393 0.66 2.12 -22.94
C PRO A 393 1.10 0.79 -23.58
N PHE A 394 1.66 -0.12 -22.79
CA PHE A 394 2.18 -1.40 -23.26
C PHE A 394 1.82 -2.51 -22.27
N SER A 395 1.79 -3.74 -22.76
CA SER A 395 1.60 -4.94 -21.96
C SER A 395 2.81 -5.14 -21.02
N THR A 396 2.59 -4.88 -19.74
CA THR A 396 3.63 -4.89 -18.70
C THR A 396 4.12 -6.31 -18.46
N GLU A 397 3.23 -7.28 -18.43
CA GLU A 397 3.52 -8.71 -18.27
C GLU A 397 4.42 -9.22 -19.40
N ARG A 398 4.21 -8.83 -20.66
CA ARG A 398 5.10 -9.23 -21.77
C ARG A 398 6.47 -8.55 -21.68
N ALA A 399 6.52 -7.29 -21.26
CA ALA A 399 7.78 -6.58 -21.10
C ALA A 399 8.63 -7.19 -19.97
N ILE A 400 8.01 -7.46 -18.82
CA ILE A 400 8.66 -8.11 -17.67
C ILE A 400 9.04 -9.55 -18.01
N ASP A 401 8.16 -10.31 -18.69
CA ASP A 401 8.45 -11.67 -19.12
C ASP A 401 9.69 -11.72 -20.02
N ALA A 402 9.77 -10.83 -21.01
CA ALA A 402 10.93 -10.76 -21.90
C ALA A 402 12.22 -10.38 -21.17
N ALA A 403 12.15 -9.46 -20.20
CA ALA A 403 13.31 -9.04 -19.42
C ALA A 403 13.86 -10.16 -18.55
N ILE A 404 12.99 -10.89 -17.83
CA ILE A 404 13.43 -11.99 -16.96
C ILE A 404 13.89 -13.20 -17.78
N ALA A 405 13.26 -13.49 -18.93
CA ALA A 405 13.63 -14.61 -19.81
C ALA A 405 15.09 -14.54 -20.30
N ALA A 406 15.68 -13.34 -20.34
CA ALA A 406 17.06 -13.15 -20.75
C ALA A 406 18.08 -13.76 -19.75
N ASP A 407 17.72 -13.83 -18.47
CA ASP A 407 18.54 -14.43 -17.41
C ASP A 407 17.67 -14.84 -16.21
N GLU A 408 16.96 -15.96 -16.33
CA GLU A 408 16.07 -16.46 -15.28
C GLU A 408 16.82 -16.89 -14.02
N ALA A 409 18.01 -17.47 -14.18
CA ALA A 409 18.83 -17.94 -13.06
C ALA A 409 19.37 -16.76 -12.24
N GLY A 410 19.86 -15.71 -12.90
CA GLY A 410 20.32 -14.50 -12.22
C GLY A 410 19.20 -13.73 -11.52
N PHE A 411 17.94 -13.90 -11.93
CA PHE A 411 16.83 -13.09 -11.42
C PHE A 411 16.52 -13.43 -9.96
N ALA A 412 16.44 -14.74 -9.66
CA ALA A 412 16.23 -15.20 -8.30
C ALA A 412 17.41 -14.81 -7.38
N GLU A 413 18.65 -15.01 -7.85
CA GLU A 413 19.84 -14.69 -7.06
C GLU A 413 19.98 -13.18 -6.81
N LEU A 414 19.59 -12.32 -7.77
CA LEU A 414 19.53 -10.87 -7.55
C LEU A 414 18.60 -10.51 -6.38
N LEU A 415 17.46 -11.17 -6.24
CA LEU A 415 16.53 -10.93 -5.15
C LEU A 415 17.04 -11.51 -3.83
N VAL A 416 17.68 -12.69 -3.85
CA VAL A 416 18.31 -13.31 -2.66
C VAL A 416 19.42 -12.43 -2.11
N ASP A 417 20.34 -12.00 -2.97
CA ASP A 417 21.45 -11.11 -2.59
C ASP A 417 20.92 -9.80 -2.01
N PHE A 418 19.89 -9.22 -2.64
CA PHE A 418 19.27 -8.00 -2.16
C PHE A 418 18.57 -8.22 -0.80
N ALA A 419 17.85 -9.33 -0.62
CA ALA A 419 17.15 -9.64 0.62
C ALA A 419 18.12 -9.68 1.81
N HIS A 420 19.25 -10.38 1.66
CA HIS A 420 20.27 -10.47 2.70
C HIS A 420 20.97 -9.14 2.95
N ALA A 421 21.43 -8.46 1.88
CA ALA A 421 22.15 -7.20 2.02
C ALA A 421 21.28 -6.09 2.62
N TYR A 422 20.06 -5.93 2.12
CA TYR A 422 19.15 -4.87 2.58
C TYR A 422 18.44 -5.24 3.88
N GLY A 423 18.12 -6.52 4.10
CA GLY A 423 17.58 -6.99 5.37
C GLY A 423 18.55 -6.75 6.54
N ALA A 424 19.84 -7.03 6.34
CA ALA A 424 20.88 -6.72 7.33
C ALA A 424 21.02 -5.20 7.56
N ARG A 425 21.00 -4.40 6.48
CA ARG A 425 21.02 -2.92 6.57
C ARG A 425 19.84 -2.39 7.36
N ALA A 426 18.62 -2.81 7.06
CA ALA A 426 17.41 -2.35 7.74
C ALA A 426 17.42 -2.69 9.24
N ARG A 427 18.01 -3.82 9.65
CA ARG A 427 18.23 -4.15 11.07
C ARG A 427 19.25 -3.22 11.73
N ALA A 428 20.36 -2.91 11.06
CA ALA A 428 21.35 -1.98 11.58
C ALA A 428 20.77 -0.55 11.69
N ASP A 429 20.03 -0.11 10.67
CA ASP A 429 19.37 1.19 10.65
C ASP A 429 18.27 1.29 11.71
N HIS A 430 17.52 0.22 11.97
CA HIS A 430 16.55 0.17 13.07
C HIS A 430 17.22 0.42 14.42
N GLN A 431 18.38 -0.19 14.68
CA GLN A 431 19.13 0.06 15.90
C GLN A 431 19.58 1.53 16.01
N ILE A 432 20.12 2.11 14.92
CA ILE A 432 20.50 3.53 14.86
C ILE A 432 19.28 4.43 15.10
N PHE A 433 18.14 4.13 14.46
CA PHE A 433 16.89 4.85 14.63
C PHE A 433 16.40 4.80 16.08
N VAL A 434 16.41 3.64 16.73
CA VAL A 434 16.03 3.49 18.14
C VAL A 434 16.95 4.33 19.03
N ASP A 435 18.26 4.33 18.75
CA ASP A 435 19.23 5.16 19.47
C ASP A 435 18.99 6.66 19.25
N LEU A 436 18.70 7.08 18.02
CA LEU A 436 18.34 8.47 17.73
C LEU A 436 17.04 8.87 18.43
N PHE A 437 16.02 8.01 18.41
CA PHE A 437 14.70 8.28 18.96
C PHE A 437 14.73 8.36 20.49
N ARG A 438 15.36 7.39 21.17
CA ARG A 438 15.43 7.36 22.65
C ARG A 438 16.21 8.53 23.24
N ASN A 439 17.15 9.08 22.48
CA ASN A 439 17.96 10.23 22.88
C ASN A 439 17.39 11.57 22.36
N GLY A 440 16.16 11.58 21.82
CA GLY A 440 15.50 12.79 21.35
C GLY A 440 16.16 13.46 20.14
N ARG A 441 17.05 12.78 19.43
CA ARG A 441 17.82 13.34 18.31
C ARG A 441 17.01 13.48 17.02
N ILE A 442 15.90 12.74 16.89
CA ILE A 442 14.94 12.89 15.77
C ILE A 442 13.98 14.06 16.02
N MET A 443 13.65 14.32 17.27
CA MET A 443 12.56 15.20 17.70
C MET A 443 13.04 16.60 18.14
N ASN A 444 14.35 16.88 18.05
CA ASN A 444 14.91 18.14 18.51
C ASN A 444 14.83 19.20 17.40
N GLU A 445 14.11 20.29 17.69
CA GLU A 445 13.91 21.49 16.86
C GLU A 445 15.21 22.16 16.35
N ARG A 446 16.39 21.75 16.84
CA ARG A 446 17.69 22.29 16.43
C ARG A 446 18.19 21.82 15.06
N ALA A 447 17.49 20.89 14.39
CA ALA A 447 17.81 20.49 13.02
C ALA A 447 17.08 21.32 11.94
N LEU A 448 16.27 22.31 12.33
CA LEU A 448 15.44 23.14 11.43
C LEU A 448 15.89 24.61 11.38
N ALA A 449 17.14 24.91 11.75
CA ALA A 449 17.70 26.27 11.70
C ALA A 449 18.69 26.46 10.56
#